data_AF-A0A957VI99-F1
#
_entry.id   AF-A0A957VI99-F1
#
_cell.length_a   1.000
_cell.length_b   1.000
_cell.length_c   1.000
_cell.angle_alpha   90.00
_cell.angle_beta   90.00
_cell.angle_gamma   90.00
#
_symmetry.space_group_name_H-M   'P 1'
#
loop_
_entity.id
_entity.type
_entity.pdbx_description
1 polymer ?
#
loop_
_entity_poly.entity_id
_entity_poly.type
_entity_poly.pdbx_seq_one_letter_code
_entity_poly.pdbx_strand_id
1 'polypeptide(L)'
;MQTWNAVGTMAGIFVLRLGLPLVVTFGLAWWLRRLDTRWQAEARAVYIADRWGRSDAPPAVTAMQTSSTPCWVVRGCAAEDRAACAAHNQPNVPCWVVRLRREGKLPKACLKCELFAAVQSMNIARPNVGRPTTT
;
A
#
# COMPACT_ATOMS: atom_id res chain seq x y z
N MET A 1 -59.19 -38.21 -2.04
CA MET A 1 -58.12 -38.14 -1.01
C MET A 1 -56.72 -38.49 -1.54
N GLN A 2 -56.56 -39.26 -2.62
CA GLN A 2 -55.22 -39.67 -3.15
C GLN A 2 -54.32 -38.54 -3.68
N THR A 3 -54.87 -37.41 -4.15
CA THR A 3 -54.09 -36.31 -4.74
C THR A 3 -53.25 -35.53 -3.72
N TRP A 4 -53.74 -35.40 -2.48
CA TRP A 4 -53.02 -34.71 -1.40
C TRP A 4 -51.69 -35.40 -1.05
N ASN A 5 -51.70 -36.74 -1.05
CA ASN A 5 -50.50 -37.53 -0.79
C ASN A 5 -49.47 -37.31 -1.90
N ALA A 6 -49.89 -37.36 -3.17
CA ALA A 6 -49.00 -37.16 -4.32
C ALA A 6 -48.37 -35.74 -4.34
N VAL A 7 -49.16 -34.70 -4.04
CA VAL A 7 -48.66 -33.32 -3.91
C VAL A 7 -47.66 -33.22 -2.76
N GLY A 8 -47.95 -33.85 -1.62
CA GLY A 8 -47.03 -33.90 -0.48
C GLY A 8 -45.69 -34.56 -0.81
N THR A 9 -45.69 -35.69 -1.53
CA THR A 9 -44.45 -36.39 -1.91
C THR A 9 -43.60 -35.56 -2.88
N MET A 10 -44.22 -34.92 -3.87
CA MET A 10 -43.52 -34.08 -4.84
C MET A 10 -42.91 -32.84 -4.18
N ALA A 11 -43.69 -32.17 -3.32
CA ALA A 11 -43.20 -31.04 -2.54
C ALA A 11 -42.07 -31.45 -1.58
N GLY A 12 -42.20 -32.60 -0.91
CA GLY A 12 -41.19 -33.13 0.00
C GLY A 12 -39.86 -33.42 -0.69
N ILE A 13 -39.88 -34.06 -1.86
CA ILE A 13 -38.66 -34.32 -2.64
C ILE A 13 -38.03 -33.01 -3.14
N PHE A 14 -38.85 -32.04 -3.54
CA PHE A 14 -38.37 -30.73 -3.98
C PHE A 14 -37.68 -29.96 -2.84
N VAL A 15 -38.30 -29.92 -1.67
CA VAL A 15 -37.72 -29.30 -0.46
C VAL A 15 -36.49 -30.08 0.01
N LEU A 16 -36.48 -31.41 -0.07
CA LEU A 16 -35.29 -32.19 0.27
C LEU A 16 -34.15 -31.88 -0.71
N ARG A 17 -34.43 -31.77 -2.01
CA ARG A 17 -33.40 -31.51 -3.02
C ARG A 17 -32.94 -30.06 -3.09
N LEU A 18 -33.73 -29.08 -2.65
CA LEU A 18 -33.34 -27.67 -2.64
C LEU A 18 -32.91 -27.18 -1.25
N GLY A 19 -33.64 -27.61 -0.22
CA GLY A 19 -33.34 -27.31 1.17
C GLY A 19 -32.03 -27.94 1.61
N LEU A 20 -31.78 -29.22 1.29
CA LEU A 20 -30.53 -29.89 1.68
C LEU A 20 -29.28 -29.20 1.11
N PRO A 21 -29.14 -28.91 -0.21
CA PRO A 21 -27.96 -28.22 -0.72
C PRO A 21 -27.85 -26.79 -0.21
N LEU A 22 -28.97 -26.06 -0.01
CA LEU A 22 -28.92 -24.72 0.56
C LEU A 22 -28.40 -24.76 2.00
N VAL A 23 -28.96 -25.62 2.85
CA VAL A 23 -28.54 -25.77 4.25
C VAL A 23 -27.08 -26.19 4.33
N VAL A 24 -26.64 -27.13 3.50
CA VAL A 24 -25.23 -27.56 3.45
C VAL A 24 -24.32 -26.40 3.04
N THR A 25 -24.68 -25.64 2.00
CA THR A 25 -23.87 -24.51 1.51
C THR A 25 -23.80 -23.38 2.53
N PHE A 26 -24.93 -23.02 3.13
CA PHE A 26 -24.98 -22.01 4.21
C PHE A 26 -24.20 -22.47 5.45
N GLY A 27 -24.32 -23.75 5.80
CA GLY A 27 -23.56 -24.35 6.90
C GLY A 27 -22.05 -24.30 6.65
N LEU A 28 -21.59 -24.68 5.44
CA LEU A 28 -20.19 -24.58 5.06
C LEU A 28 -19.71 -23.12 5.07
N ALA A 29 -20.48 -22.20 4.48
CA ALA A 29 -20.12 -20.79 4.44
C ALA A 29 -20.02 -20.18 5.85
N TRP A 30 -20.94 -20.55 6.75
CA TRP A 30 -20.89 -20.11 8.15
C TRP A 30 -19.68 -20.70 8.89
N TRP A 31 -19.40 -21.99 8.68
CA TRP A 31 -18.24 -22.66 9.26
C TRP A 31 -16.92 -22.04 8.79
N LEU A 32 -16.77 -21.82 7.48
CA LEU A 32 -15.60 -21.18 6.89
C LEU A 32 -15.43 -19.75 7.40
N ARG A 33 -16.49 -18.95 7.49
CA ARG A 33 -16.43 -17.61 8.08
C ARG A 33 -15.97 -17.65 9.54
N ARG A 34 -16.46 -18.60 10.32
CA ARG A 34 -16.04 -18.76 11.73
C ARG A 34 -14.55 -19.08 11.84
N LEU A 35 -14.03 -19.92 10.95
CA LEU A 35 -12.60 -20.18 10.88
C LEU A 35 -11.84 -18.93 10.43
N ASP A 36 -12.27 -18.30 9.34
CA ASP A 36 -11.62 -17.12 8.76
C ASP A 36 -11.50 -15.98 9.79
N THR A 37 -12.52 -15.75 10.63
CA THR A 37 -12.46 -14.72 11.67
C THR A 37 -11.31 -14.91 12.67
N ARG A 38 -10.92 -16.16 12.98
CA ARG A 38 -9.76 -16.42 13.85
C ARG A 38 -8.45 -16.08 13.14
N TRP A 39 -8.32 -16.43 11.87
CA TRP A 39 -7.10 -16.21 11.09
C TRP A 39 -6.93 -14.73 10.69
N GLN A 40 -8.03 -14.03 10.44
CA GLN A 40 -8.05 -12.58 10.21
C GLN A 40 -7.60 -11.79 11.44
N ALA A 41 -7.90 -12.27 12.65
CA ALA A 41 -7.43 -11.65 13.89
C ALA A 41 -5.90 -11.76 14.02
N GLU A 42 -5.34 -12.92 13.69
CA GLU A 42 -3.89 -13.15 13.67
C GLU A 42 -3.19 -12.35 12.57
N ALA A 43 -3.75 -12.32 11.35
CA ALA A 43 -3.19 -11.53 10.24
C ALA A 43 -3.21 -10.02 10.52
N ARG A 44 -4.26 -9.50 11.18
CA ARG A 44 -4.32 -8.10 11.61
C ARG A 44 -3.29 -7.82 12.71
N ALA A 45 -3.08 -8.72 13.66
CA ALA A 45 -2.07 -8.56 14.69
C ALA A 45 -0.66 -8.53 14.08
N VAL A 46 -0.37 -9.41 13.11
CA VAL A 46 0.90 -9.40 12.37
C VAL A 46 1.04 -8.12 11.55
N TYR A 47 0.02 -7.70 10.79
CA TYR A 47 0.06 -6.46 10.00
C TYR A 47 0.26 -5.20 10.86
N ILE A 48 -0.42 -5.14 12.01
CA ILE A 48 -0.32 -4.02 12.95
C ILE A 48 1.06 -4.04 13.62
N ALA A 49 1.56 -5.19 14.08
CA ALA A 49 2.91 -5.33 14.62
C ALA A 49 3.99 -4.95 13.60
N ASP A 50 3.85 -5.40 12.35
CA ASP A 50 4.72 -5.00 11.23
C ASP A 50 4.64 -3.50 10.98
N ARG A 51 3.45 -2.88 11.06
CA ARG A 51 3.25 -1.45 10.79
C ARG A 51 3.80 -0.56 11.91
N TRP A 52 3.65 -0.95 13.17
CA TRP A 52 4.23 -0.21 14.30
C TRP A 52 5.73 -0.44 14.44
N GLY A 53 6.21 -1.66 14.14
CA GLY A 53 7.64 -1.97 14.01
C GLY A 53 8.29 -1.29 12.81
N ARG A 54 7.53 -1.05 11.73
CA ARG A 54 7.90 -0.23 10.56
C ARG A 54 7.53 1.24 10.78
N SER A 55 7.77 1.76 11.99
CA SER A 55 7.97 3.21 12.19
C SER A 55 9.30 3.68 11.58
N ASP A 56 10.15 2.74 11.18
CA ASP A 56 11.18 2.97 10.18
C ASP A 56 10.52 3.04 8.80
N ALA A 57 10.41 4.25 8.28
CA ALA A 57 10.42 4.47 6.84
C ALA A 57 11.48 3.53 6.22
N PRO A 58 11.21 2.89 5.06
CA PRO A 58 12.11 1.89 4.50
C PRO A 58 13.56 2.39 4.59
N PRO A 59 14.53 1.62 5.10
CA PRO A 59 15.91 2.09 5.18
C PRO A 59 16.45 2.51 3.80
N ALA A 60 15.83 2.05 2.71
CA ALA A 60 16.08 2.53 1.35
C ALA A 60 15.69 4.00 1.09
N VAL A 61 14.66 4.56 1.75
CA VAL A 61 14.37 6.01 1.64
C VAL A 61 15.20 6.85 2.60
N THR A 62 15.62 6.31 3.74
CA THR A 62 16.44 7.07 4.71
C THR A 62 17.94 7.02 4.36
N ALA A 63 18.48 5.88 3.95
CA ALA A 63 19.90 5.74 3.57
C ALA A 63 20.24 6.43 2.23
N MET A 64 19.26 6.56 1.34
CA MET A 64 19.42 7.30 0.08
C MET A 64 19.35 8.81 0.28
N GLN A 65 18.69 9.28 1.34
CA GLN A 65 18.56 10.72 1.64
C GLN A 65 19.83 11.32 2.24
N THR A 66 20.65 10.53 2.95
CA THR A 66 21.87 11.02 3.62
C THR A 66 23.14 10.88 2.76
N SER A 67 23.11 10.06 1.71
CA SER A 67 24.26 9.80 0.83
C SER A 67 24.19 10.49 -0.54
N SER A 68 23.09 11.21 -0.80
CA SER A 68 22.93 11.96 -2.05
C SER A 68 23.71 13.27 -1.95
N THR A 69 24.83 13.35 -2.66
CA THR A 69 25.66 14.54 -2.83
C THR A 69 24.79 15.81 -2.88
N PRO A 70 24.97 16.75 -1.95
CA PRO A 70 24.07 17.87 -1.83
C PRO A 70 24.09 18.73 -3.10
N CYS A 71 22.94 19.32 -3.45
CA CYS A 71 22.75 19.91 -4.78
C CYS A 71 23.73 21.06 -5.09
N TRP A 72 24.27 21.74 -4.08
CA TRP A 72 25.25 22.81 -4.27
C TRP A 72 26.61 22.29 -4.76
N VAL A 73 26.96 21.03 -4.44
CA VAL A 73 28.17 20.36 -4.95
C VAL A 73 27.96 19.96 -6.40
N VAL A 74 26.80 19.39 -6.74
CA VAL A 74 26.47 18.97 -8.11
C VAL A 74 26.28 20.17 -9.06
N ARG A 75 25.65 21.26 -8.60
CA ARG A 75 25.40 22.45 -9.41
C ARG A 75 26.52 23.49 -9.37
N GLY A 76 27.57 23.27 -8.57
CA GLY A 76 28.68 24.21 -8.44
C GLY A 76 28.27 25.61 -7.98
N CYS A 77 27.28 25.73 -7.08
CA CYS A 77 26.75 27.03 -6.68
C CYS A 77 27.82 27.89 -5.96
N ALA A 78 27.87 29.19 -6.25
CA ALA A 78 28.75 30.16 -5.57
C ALA A 78 28.37 30.34 -4.09
N ALA A 79 29.28 30.85 -3.25
CA ALA A 79 29.05 30.99 -1.81
C ALA A 79 27.86 31.90 -1.48
N GLU A 80 27.63 32.94 -2.30
CA GLU A 80 26.52 33.88 -2.19
C GLU A 80 25.16 33.18 -2.41
N ASP A 81 25.07 32.31 -3.42
CA ASP A 81 23.87 31.52 -3.71
C ASP A 81 23.57 30.48 -2.61
N ARG A 82 24.62 29.97 -1.94
CA ARG A 82 24.46 29.02 -0.82
C ARG A 82 23.84 29.68 0.40
N ALA A 83 24.25 30.92 0.72
CA ALA A 83 23.71 31.67 1.85
C ALA A 83 22.21 32.00 1.67
N ALA A 84 21.77 32.24 0.43
CA ALA A 84 20.37 32.52 0.11
C ALA A 84 19.48 31.25 -0.01
N CYS A 85 20.09 30.06 -0.03
CA CYS A 85 19.39 28.81 -0.32
C CYS A 85 18.99 28.06 0.95
N ALA A 86 17.67 27.94 1.18
CA ALA A 86 17.13 27.18 2.32
C ALA A 86 17.54 25.69 2.33
N ALA A 87 17.88 25.11 1.17
CA ALA A 87 18.36 23.74 1.07
C ALA A 87 19.75 23.53 1.66
N HIS A 88 20.56 24.59 1.78
CA HIS A 88 21.89 24.51 2.40
C HIS A 88 21.81 24.25 3.91
N ASN A 89 20.79 24.82 4.57
CA ASN A 89 20.56 24.68 6.01
C ASN A 89 19.95 23.32 6.42
N GLN A 90 19.52 22.50 5.45
CA GLN A 90 18.90 21.20 5.70
C GLN A 90 19.57 20.11 4.85
N PRO A 91 20.81 19.69 5.19
CA PRO A 91 21.55 18.69 4.40
C PRO A 91 20.85 17.33 4.35
N ASN A 92 19.99 17.03 5.33
CA ASN A 92 19.24 15.76 5.41
C ASN A 92 17.98 15.74 4.53
N VAL A 93 17.64 16.84 3.86
CA VAL A 93 16.42 16.96 3.05
C VAL A 93 16.80 17.27 1.60
N PRO A 94 16.24 16.56 0.61
CA PRO A 94 16.51 16.85 -0.79
C PRO A 94 16.14 18.29 -1.14
N CYS A 95 16.99 18.96 -1.91
CA CYS A 95 16.84 20.38 -2.23
C CYS A 95 15.50 20.74 -2.89
N TRP A 96 14.94 19.81 -3.68
CA TRP A 96 13.65 20.00 -4.35
C TRP A 96 12.47 19.99 -3.36
N VAL A 97 12.55 19.25 -2.25
CA VAL A 97 11.53 19.25 -1.18
C VAL A 97 11.54 20.58 -0.44
N VAL A 98 12.73 21.08 -0.11
CA VAL A 98 12.87 22.37 0.58
C VAL A 98 12.36 23.51 -0.30
N ARG A 99 12.69 23.51 -1.59
CA ARG A 99 12.17 24.49 -2.55
C ARG A 99 10.67 24.38 -2.74
N LEU A 100 10.12 23.18 -2.85
CA LEU A 100 8.68 22.98 -2.97
C LEU A 100 7.91 23.52 -1.76
N ARG A 101 8.44 23.32 -0.54
CA ARG A 101 7.84 23.87 0.69
C ARG A 101 7.90 25.40 0.75
N ARG A 102 8.99 26.01 0.26
CA ARG A 102 9.18 27.47 0.30
C ARG A 102 8.42 28.19 -0.82
N GLU A 103 8.51 27.67 -2.04
CA GLU A 103 8.01 28.30 -3.26
C GLU A 103 6.58 27.83 -3.60
N GLY A 104 6.08 26.76 -2.98
CA GLY A 104 4.77 26.16 -3.24
C GLY A 104 4.63 25.48 -4.61
N LYS A 105 5.58 25.71 -5.52
CA LYS A 105 5.66 25.13 -6.86
C LYS A 105 7.08 24.70 -7.15
N LEU A 106 7.22 23.62 -7.92
CA LEU A 106 8.54 23.15 -8.32
C LEU A 106 9.03 23.96 -9.53
N PRO A 107 10.16 24.67 -9.43
CA PRO A 107 10.69 25.45 -10.54
C PRO A 107 11.17 24.52 -11.66
N LYS A 108 11.04 24.97 -12.91
CA LYS A 108 11.37 24.17 -14.11
C LYS A 108 12.81 23.65 -14.11
N ALA A 109 13.72 24.36 -13.45
CA ALA A 109 15.11 23.94 -13.28
C ALA A 109 15.27 22.67 -12.43
N CYS A 110 14.37 22.43 -11.46
CA CYS A 110 14.39 21.22 -10.63
C CYS A 110 13.88 19.99 -11.40
N LEU A 111 12.96 20.17 -12.36
CA LEU A 111 12.47 19.08 -13.20
C LEU A 111 13.54 18.49 -14.12
N LYS A 112 14.57 19.29 -14.47
CA LYS A 112 15.71 18.86 -15.30
C LYS A 112 16.91 18.37 -14.48
N CYS A 113 16.81 18.35 -13.15
CA CYS A 113 17.92 17.95 -12.30
C CYS A 113 18.01 16.43 -12.23
N GLU A 114 19.21 15.88 -12.45
CA GLU A 114 19.46 14.43 -12.40
C GLU A 114 19.11 13.81 -11.04
N LEU A 115 19.26 14.58 -9.95
CA LEU A 115 18.86 14.15 -8.61
C LEU A 115 17.36 13.86 -8.51
N PHE A 116 16.53 14.69 -9.17
CA PHE A 116 15.08 14.52 -9.21
C PHE A 116 14.70 13.38 -10.18
N ALA A 117 15.38 13.30 -11.32
CA ALA A 117 15.17 12.22 -12.30
C ALA A 117 15.49 10.84 -11.71
N ALA A 118 16.57 10.71 -10.93
CA ALA A 118 16.95 9.47 -10.26
C ALA A 118 15.91 9.00 -9.23
N VAL A 119 15.33 9.92 -8.44
CA VAL A 119 14.27 9.56 -7.48
C VAL A 119 12.97 9.20 -8.21
N GLN A 120 12.64 9.91 -9.28
CA GLN A 120 11.44 9.64 -10.07
C GLN A 120 11.52 8.26 -10.76
N SER A 121 12.68 7.91 -11.31
CA SER A 121 12.88 6.59 -11.92
C SER A 121 12.79 5.47 -10.88
N MET A 122 13.28 5.66 -9.66
CA MET A 122 13.11 4.71 -8.55
C MET A 122 11.68 4.59 -8.05
N ASN A 123 10.90 5.67 -8.07
CA ASN A 123 9.48 5.63 -7.68
C ASN A 123 8.63 4.87 -8.70
N ILE A 124 8.97 4.97 -9.99
CA ILE A 124 8.33 4.22 -11.09
C ILE A 124 8.82 2.78 -11.13
N ALA A 125 10.10 2.54 -10.84
CA ALA A 125 10.73 1.22 -10.81
C ALA A 125 10.47 0.44 -9.51
N ARG A 126 9.57 0.91 -8.62
CA ARG A 126 8.98 0.01 -7.63
C ARG A 126 7.99 -0.91 -8.38
N PRO A 127 8.33 -2.19 -8.66
CA PRO A 127 7.26 -3.15 -8.85
C PRO A 127 6.38 -3.09 -7.60
N ASN A 128 5.08 -3.31 -7.76
CA ASN A 128 4.14 -3.44 -6.65
C ASN A 128 4.60 -4.54 -5.67
N VAL A 129 5.55 -4.24 -4.78
CA VAL A 129 5.93 -5.08 -3.66
C VAL A 129 4.83 -4.89 -2.63
N GLY A 130 3.74 -5.63 -2.80
CA GLY A 130 2.60 -5.57 -1.89
C GLY A 130 1.22 -5.84 -2.48
N ARG A 131 1.09 -6.32 -3.73
CA ARG A 131 -0.19 -6.96 -4.10
C ARG A 131 -0.09 -8.45 -3.73
N PRO A 132 -0.78 -8.92 -2.67
CA PRO A 132 -0.95 -10.36 -2.48
C PRO A 132 -1.71 -10.90 -3.70
N THR A 133 -1.02 -11.63 -4.56
CA THR A 133 -1.59 -12.43 -5.63
C THR A 133 -2.45 -13.50 -4.98
N THR A 134 -3.76 -13.26 -4.97
CA THR A 134 -4.75 -14.33 -4.86
C THR A 134 -5.08 -14.78 -6.27
N THR A 135 -5.25 -16.09 -6.42
CA THR A 135 -5.50 -16.87 -7.64
C THR A 135 -4.23 -17.44 -8.29
#